data_AF-A0A8C5FZR6-F1
#
_entry.id   AF-A0A8C5FZR6-F1
#
_cell.length_a   1.000
_cell.length_b   1.000
_cell.length_c   1.000
_cell.angle_alpha   90.00
_cell.angle_beta   90.00
_cell.angle_gamma   90.00
#
_symmetry.space_group_name_H-M   'P 1'
#
loop_
_entity.id
_entity.type
_entity.pdbx_description
1 polymer ?
#
loop_
_entity_poly.entity_id
_entity_poly.type
_entity_poly.pdbx_seq_one_letter_code
_entity_poly.pdbx_strand_id
1 'polypeptide(L)'
;MCTKVTSVEVIILSDDEEDDIDLSCQIIEGEDISKKEADLSQSALEQDLVVTFSRRAEVLPHARYDCPIHPFEATESERGAPAGSNMLFCDQCFCYICDKVASSCVTWCHRGECHCNSHKKSKFWNNLRDIRLLGRLKKFNLNLSDLDSHLRLAESMLQSFRQEVCKLFASFLMGKCLQVNGVNQQLIIHDYTNVFQFVSSFLNKADEQESRAAAIMNLGAAEDFILHFSVAGPTLCERTANPIDAKLLLLQRVVNSVQRLMVTADFSSEFINKLQDFYSQMSCPVELKNLNLCVRPWDDVLLVSVLKGQNVTGVRNYKKKRDVLLEQISVVLLRTEVLQRQQRFKELCRYLRVVKTDHSKRFQQLQDLIPFFLCSMGDLSEAMRSLFYQPTPPASRLTPHLFLTYLHIFETATVPKLIVTDPAQLCSPDALTFEPLKGAAPLKRAELVKFTLMAQMNSVSVYNDSNVWTRILTIVNRPSNSLPALPVPTPDFLYKARDVVRTILSNGLNYNTRIPRDFQEMDIRLWKLVTESQPFLGVSGEEHWTSFFAKDELYTKSLYVHQLLTTGRASSHCSNIDSTCSFPATDGQRLIFVCFSLSATHYHRTLIIEAENCQ
;
A
#
# COMPACT_ATOMS: atom_id res chain seq x y z
N MET A 1 3.82 36.77 -22.30
CA MET A 1 2.59 37.58 -22.48
C MET A 1 1.54 37.06 -21.51
N CYS A 2 1.06 37.94 -20.64
CA CYS A 2 0.09 37.64 -19.59
C CYS A 2 -1.28 37.26 -20.17
N THR A 3 -1.80 36.09 -19.82
CA THR A 3 -3.18 35.70 -20.10
C THR A 3 -4.05 36.04 -18.90
N LYS A 4 -5.08 36.86 -19.17
CA LYS A 4 -6.13 37.27 -18.24
C LYS A 4 -6.89 36.05 -17.72
N VAL A 5 -6.95 35.93 -16.40
CA VAL A 5 -7.90 35.08 -15.68
C VAL A 5 -9.26 35.77 -15.74
N THR A 6 -10.27 35.12 -16.32
CA THR A 6 -11.67 35.52 -16.19
C THR A 6 -12.18 35.02 -14.84
N SER A 7 -12.39 35.95 -13.92
CA SER A 7 -13.02 35.72 -12.62
C SER A 7 -14.51 35.41 -12.80
N VAL A 8 -14.95 34.22 -12.39
CA VAL A 8 -16.36 33.92 -12.15
C VAL A 8 -16.66 34.33 -10.72
N GLU A 9 -17.52 35.32 -10.54
CA GLU A 9 -18.08 35.68 -9.22
C GLU A 9 -18.98 34.55 -8.75
N VAL A 10 -18.55 33.84 -7.70
CA VAL A 10 -19.39 32.91 -6.95
C VAL A 10 -19.90 33.68 -5.75
N ILE A 11 -21.19 34.03 -5.76
CA ILE A 11 -21.88 34.59 -4.60
C ILE A 11 -22.24 33.40 -3.70
N ILE A 12 -21.54 33.26 -2.57
CA ILE A 12 -21.90 32.32 -1.50
C ILE A 12 -22.76 33.11 -0.51
N LEU A 13 -24.06 32.82 -0.48
CA LEU A 13 -24.94 33.25 0.60
C LEU A 13 -24.88 32.17 1.68
N SER A 14 -24.31 32.51 2.83
CA SER A 14 -24.48 31.73 4.07
C SER A 14 -25.81 32.12 4.69
N ASP A 15 -26.69 31.15 4.94
CA ASP A 15 -27.79 31.32 5.87
C ASP A 15 -27.84 30.11 6.80
N ASP A 16 -27.80 30.42 8.09
CA ASP A 16 -27.97 29.51 9.21
C ASP A 16 -29.47 29.22 9.41
N GLU A 17 -29.75 28.13 10.15
CA GLU A 17 -31.04 27.68 10.70
C GLU A 17 -31.70 26.46 10.03
N GLU A 18 -32.17 25.60 10.93
CA GLU A 18 -32.64 24.23 10.80
C GLU A 18 -33.97 24.12 10.03
N ASP A 19 -34.09 23.10 9.16
CA ASP A 19 -35.12 22.04 9.22
C ASP A 19 -35.34 21.35 7.86
N ASP A 20 -35.61 20.05 7.95
CA ASP A 20 -35.95 19.11 6.88
C ASP A 20 -36.99 19.66 5.89
N ILE A 21 -36.70 19.61 4.58
CA ILE A 21 -37.62 19.21 3.50
C ILE A 21 -36.82 18.81 2.26
N ASP A 22 -37.18 17.64 1.74
CA ASP A 22 -36.80 17.04 0.46
C ASP A 22 -36.90 18.04 -0.70
N LEU A 23 -35.76 18.59 -1.15
CA LEU A 23 -35.69 19.46 -2.34
C LEU A 23 -34.80 18.82 -3.41
N SER A 24 -35.46 18.17 -4.37
CA SER A 24 -34.89 17.76 -5.64
C SER A 24 -34.23 18.95 -6.36
N CYS A 25 -32.90 18.94 -6.50
CA CYS A 25 -32.20 19.94 -7.30
C CYS A 25 -32.58 19.79 -8.78
N GLN A 26 -33.48 20.65 -9.28
CA GLN A 26 -33.66 20.88 -10.71
C GLN A 26 -32.58 21.84 -11.20
N ILE A 27 -31.76 21.37 -12.13
CA ILE A 27 -30.85 22.21 -12.91
C ILE A 27 -31.72 22.99 -13.89
N ILE A 28 -31.84 24.31 -13.70
CA ILE A 28 -32.39 25.20 -14.73
C ILE A 28 -31.30 25.37 -15.77
N GLU A 29 -31.43 24.69 -16.90
CA GLU A 29 -30.69 24.98 -18.11
C GLU A 29 -30.98 26.44 -18.50
N GLY A 30 -29.94 27.27 -18.50
CA GLY A 30 -30.08 28.64 -18.97
C GLY A 30 -30.49 28.61 -20.44
N GLU A 31 -31.72 29.05 -20.71
CA GLU A 31 -32.21 29.25 -22.07
C GLU A 31 -31.21 30.11 -22.86
N ASP A 32 -30.78 29.59 -24.01
CA ASP A 32 -30.10 30.37 -25.03
C ASP A 32 -30.99 31.55 -25.39
N ILE A 33 -30.60 32.75 -24.94
CA ILE A 33 -31.20 34.00 -25.41
C ILE A 33 -30.85 34.09 -26.90
N SER A 34 -31.77 33.62 -27.74
CA SER A 34 -31.77 33.92 -29.16
C SER A 34 -31.69 35.44 -29.28
N LYS A 35 -30.57 35.92 -29.81
CA LYS A 35 -30.46 37.32 -30.22
C LYS A 35 -31.45 37.50 -31.37
N LYS A 36 -32.65 37.99 -31.03
CA LYS A 36 -33.54 38.60 -32.01
C LYS A 36 -32.75 39.69 -32.71
N GLU A 37 -32.56 39.49 -34.01
CA GLU A 37 -32.06 40.50 -34.93
C GLU A 37 -32.86 41.78 -34.69
N ALA A 38 -32.17 42.82 -34.23
CA ALA A 38 -32.71 44.16 -34.27
C ALA A 38 -32.82 44.52 -35.76
N ASP A 39 -34.06 44.66 -36.21
CA ASP A 39 -34.44 45.20 -37.50
C ASP A 39 -33.91 46.64 -37.58
N LEU A 40 -32.67 46.77 -38.05
CA LEU A 40 -32.06 48.04 -38.39
C LEU A 40 -32.63 48.44 -39.75
N SER A 41 -33.52 49.43 -39.72
CA SER A 41 -34.03 50.13 -40.89
C SER A 41 -32.93 50.37 -41.93
N GLN A 42 -33.05 49.69 -43.07
CA GLN A 42 -32.30 49.95 -44.30
C GLN A 42 -32.60 51.36 -44.80
N SER A 43 -31.91 52.41 -44.33
CA SER A 43 -31.77 53.68 -45.07
C SER A 43 -30.80 54.72 -44.48
N ALA A 44 -29.88 54.39 -43.56
CA ALA A 44 -29.05 55.43 -42.94
C ALA A 44 -27.54 55.15 -42.82
N LEU A 45 -27.00 54.12 -43.47
CA LEU A 45 -25.54 53.92 -43.58
C LEU A 45 -25.16 53.29 -44.93
N GLU A 46 -25.50 53.96 -46.03
CA GLU A 46 -24.63 53.92 -47.23
C GLU A 46 -23.43 54.83 -46.95
N GLN A 47 -22.57 54.41 -46.01
CA GLN A 47 -21.20 54.87 -46.03
C GLN A 47 -20.48 53.99 -47.04
N ASP A 48 -20.01 54.61 -48.13
CA ASP A 48 -19.15 53.99 -49.14
C ASP A 48 -17.99 53.25 -48.45
N LEU A 49 -18.14 51.95 -48.23
CA LEU A 49 -17.12 51.10 -47.65
C LEU A 49 -16.10 50.80 -48.76
N VAL A 50 -15.25 51.79 -49.02
CA VAL A 50 -14.17 51.68 -50.00
C VAL A 50 -13.06 50.81 -49.41
N VAL A 51 -12.79 49.67 -50.04
CA VAL A 51 -11.58 48.88 -49.73
C VAL A 51 -10.37 49.69 -50.22
N THR A 52 -9.82 50.51 -49.33
CA THR A 52 -8.67 51.38 -49.62
C THR A 52 -7.35 50.62 -49.71
N PHE A 53 -7.30 49.41 -49.14
CA PHE A 53 -6.14 48.53 -49.21
C PHE A 53 -6.57 47.08 -48.94
N SER A 54 -6.15 46.16 -49.80
CA SER A 54 -6.28 44.71 -49.58
C SER A 54 -4.89 44.09 -49.60
N ARG A 55 -4.52 43.37 -48.55
CA ARG A 55 -3.38 42.46 -48.57
C ARG A 55 -3.87 41.03 -48.45
N ARG A 56 -3.16 40.09 -49.08
CA ARG A 56 -3.38 38.67 -48.82
C ARG A 56 -3.04 38.39 -47.36
N ALA A 57 -3.93 37.69 -46.67
CA ALA A 57 -3.65 37.22 -45.32
C ALA A 57 -2.44 36.28 -45.36
N GLU A 58 -1.63 36.32 -44.31
CA GLU A 58 -0.56 35.36 -44.13
C GLU A 58 -1.19 33.96 -43.98
N VAL A 59 -0.81 33.05 -44.86
CA VAL A 59 -1.33 31.69 -44.85
C VAL A 59 -0.58 30.92 -43.76
N LEU A 60 -1.25 30.67 -42.63
CA LEU A 60 -0.71 29.87 -41.54
C LEU A 60 -0.65 28.37 -41.91
N PRO A 61 0.16 27.55 -41.23
CA PRO A 61 0.15 26.10 -41.42
C PRO A 61 -1.27 25.52 -41.31
N HIS A 62 -1.70 24.77 -42.32
CA HIS A 62 -3.06 24.25 -42.42
C HIS A 62 -3.07 22.86 -43.07
N ALA A 63 -4.10 22.07 -42.74
CA ALA A 63 -4.27 20.79 -43.39
C ALA A 63 -4.58 21.03 -44.86
N ARG A 64 -4.06 20.19 -45.75
CA ARG A 64 -4.24 20.37 -47.19
C ARG A 64 -5.69 20.63 -47.63
N TYR A 65 -6.67 20.01 -47.00
CA TYR A 65 -8.08 20.18 -47.35
C TYR A 65 -8.67 21.55 -46.99
N ASP A 66 -7.96 22.33 -46.17
CA ASP A 66 -8.31 23.71 -45.79
C ASP A 66 -7.45 24.73 -46.59
N CYS A 67 -6.75 24.32 -47.65
CA CYS A 67 -5.85 25.19 -48.40
C CYS A 67 -6.60 26.26 -49.20
N PRO A 68 -6.31 27.57 -48.98
CA PRO A 68 -6.98 28.65 -49.70
C PRO A 68 -6.42 28.86 -51.11
N ILE A 69 -5.26 28.28 -51.44
CA ILE A 69 -4.56 28.45 -52.73
C ILE A 69 -4.97 27.36 -53.73
N HIS A 70 -5.11 26.12 -53.27
CA HIS A 70 -5.41 24.96 -54.10
C HIS A 70 -6.74 24.35 -53.71
N PRO A 71 -7.78 24.40 -54.57
CA PRO A 71 -9.07 23.79 -54.31
C PRO A 71 -8.95 22.31 -53.90
N PHE A 72 -9.80 21.92 -52.96
CA PHE A 72 -9.87 20.58 -52.41
C PHE A 72 -11.12 19.85 -52.87
N GLU A 73 -10.97 18.62 -53.34
CA GLU A 73 -12.07 17.73 -53.70
C GLU A 73 -12.23 16.67 -52.60
N ALA A 74 -13.36 16.68 -51.89
CA ALA A 74 -13.60 15.74 -50.80
C ALA A 74 -14.00 14.36 -51.32
N THR A 75 -13.37 13.33 -50.76
CA THR A 75 -13.51 11.95 -51.21
C THR A 75 -13.52 11.03 -49.99
N GLU A 76 -14.43 10.06 -49.93
CA GLU A 76 -14.63 9.27 -48.71
C GLU A 76 -13.50 8.27 -48.44
N SER A 77 -13.05 7.54 -49.46
CA SER A 77 -12.12 6.40 -49.28
C SER A 77 -11.09 6.19 -50.41
N GLU A 78 -10.99 7.14 -51.33
CA GLU A 78 -10.20 7.06 -52.55
C GLU A 78 -8.69 7.12 -52.26
N ARG A 79 -8.03 5.97 -52.30
CA ARG A 79 -6.58 5.84 -52.05
C ARG A 79 -5.74 5.66 -53.30
N GLY A 80 -6.34 5.25 -54.43
CA GLY A 80 -5.57 4.80 -55.59
C GLY A 80 -4.82 5.89 -56.36
N ALA A 81 -5.38 7.11 -56.39
CA ALA A 81 -4.85 8.27 -57.10
C ALA A 81 -5.40 9.59 -56.52
N PRO A 82 -4.72 10.73 -56.76
CA PRO A 82 -5.26 12.04 -56.39
C PRO A 82 -6.62 12.31 -57.04
N ALA A 83 -7.58 12.78 -56.24
CA ALA A 83 -8.87 13.25 -56.73
C ALA A 83 -8.73 14.69 -57.22
N GLY A 84 -8.99 14.92 -58.51
CA GLY A 84 -8.82 16.23 -59.14
C GLY A 84 -7.44 16.83 -58.88
N SER A 85 -7.41 18.06 -58.35
CA SER A 85 -6.18 18.79 -58.02
C SER A 85 -5.60 18.45 -56.65
N ASN A 86 -6.04 17.37 -56.00
CA ASN A 86 -5.64 17.10 -54.62
C ASN A 86 -4.14 16.91 -54.40
N MET A 87 -3.40 16.55 -55.45
CA MET A 87 -1.94 16.47 -55.39
C MET A 87 -1.24 17.82 -55.15
N LEU A 88 -1.85 18.95 -55.49
CA LEU A 88 -1.24 20.27 -55.42
C LEU A 88 -1.28 20.83 -54.00
N PHE A 89 -0.16 21.29 -53.46
CA PHE A 89 -0.10 21.88 -52.13
C PHE A 89 0.78 23.13 -52.13
N CYS A 90 0.55 24.04 -51.19
CA CYS A 90 1.44 25.17 -50.93
C CYS A 90 2.43 24.81 -49.82
N ASP A 91 3.42 25.67 -49.58
CA ASP A 91 4.50 25.42 -48.61
C ASP A 91 4.02 25.28 -47.16
N GLN A 92 2.81 25.77 -46.86
CA GLN A 92 2.20 25.73 -45.53
C GLN A 92 1.21 24.57 -45.35
N CYS A 93 0.96 23.78 -46.40
CA CYS A 93 0.11 22.61 -46.31
C CYS A 93 0.81 21.49 -45.51
N PHE A 94 0.07 20.85 -44.60
CA PHE A 94 0.46 19.57 -44.03
C PHE A 94 -0.44 18.43 -44.48
N CYS A 95 0.14 17.24 -44.47
CA CYS A 95 -0.55 15.99 -44.69
C CYS A 95 -1.35 15.59 -43.46
N TYR A 96 -2.67 15.52 -43.60
CA TYR A 96 -3.59 15.21 -42.50
C TYR A 96 -3.29 13.86 -41.84
N ILE A 97 -2.95 12.83 -42.65
CA ILE A 97 -2.63 11.48 -42.15
C ILE A 97 -1.29 11.41 -41.43
N CYS A 98 -0.26 12.11 -41.94
CA CYS A 98 1.11 12.01 -41.41
C CYS A 98 1.43 13.04 -40.32
N ASP A 99 0.65 14.10 -40.20
CA ASP A 99 0.93 15.25 -39.33
C ASP A 99 2.30 15.90 -39.60
N LYS A 100 2.64 15.99 -40.90
CA LYS A 100 3.91 16.55 -41.40
C LYS A 100 3.64 17.40 -42.63
N VAL A 101 4.54 18.34 -42.95
CA VAL A 101 4.46 19.17 -44.17
C VAL A 101 4.24 18.27 -45.40
N ALA A 102 3.32 18.68 -46.29
CA ALA A 102 2.89 17.87 -47.43
C ALA A 102 4.07 17.43 -48.32
N SER A 103 5.05 18.31 -48.53
CA SER A 103 6.29 18.03 -49.27
C SER A 103 7.14 16.90 -48.68
N SER A 104 7.04 16.65 -47.37
CA SER A 104 7.76 15.57 -46.68
C SER A 104 6.98 14.26 -46.62
N CYS A 105 5.75 14.23 -47.15
CA CYS A 105 4.91 13.04 -47.14
C CYS A 105 5.28 12.10 -48.29
N VAL A 106 6.02 11.03 -47.98
CA VAL A 106 6.41 9.99 -48.94
C VAL A 106 5.19 9.36 -49.65
N THR A 107 4.05 9.25 -48.96
CA THR A 107 2.80 8.67 -49.46
C THR A 107 1.84 9.73 -50.03
N TRP A 108 2.32 10.94 -50.36
CA TRP A 108 1.44 12.04 -50.78
C TRP A 108 0.60 11.67 -52.00
N CYS A 109 1.26 11.21 -53.07
CA CYS A 109 0.67 10.75 -54.32
C CYS A 109 1.29 9.42 -54.78
N HIS A 110 1.49 8.49 -53.85
CA HIS A 110 2.01 7.17 -54.20
C HIS A 110 0.90 6.34 -54.88
N ARG A 111 1.24 5.56 -55.92
CA ARG A 111 0.25 4.73 -56.62
C ARG A 111 -0.27 3.66 -55.66
N GLY A 112 -1.60 3.53 -55.56
CA GLY A 112 -2.25 2.57 -54.68
C GLY A 112 -2.52 3.10 -53.26
N GLU A 113 -1.74 4.08 -52.78
CA GLU A 113 -1.97 4.77 -51.51
C GLU A 113 -1.59 6.25 -51.60
N CYS A 114 -2.58 7.14 -51.66
CA CYS A 114 -2.36 8.58 -51.65
C CYS A 114 -3.00 9.25 -50.42
N HIS A 115 -2.22 10.06 -49.72
CA HIS A 115 -2.70 10.84 -48.58
C HIS A 115 -3.26 12.21 -49.00
N CYS A 116 -3.00 12.67 -50.22
CA CYS A 116 -3.41 13.99 -50.69
C CYS A 116 -4.94 14.22 -50.71
N ASN A 117 -5.71 13.12 -50.72
CA ASN A 117 -7.18 13.09 -50.64
C ASN A 117 -7.74 13.13 -49.21
N SER A 118 -6.89 13.08 -48.19
CA SER A 118 -7.33 12.90 -46.81
C SER A 118 -7.90 14.18 -46.18
N HIS A 119 -9.00 14.04 -45.42
CA HIS A 119 -9.65 15.16 -44.73
C HIS A 119 -10.41 14.75 -43.46
N LYS A 120 -10.61 15.70 -42.55
CA LYS A 120 -11.22 15.47 -41.21
C LYS A 120 -12.70 15.03 -41.22
N LYS A 121 -13.42 15.32 -42.31
CA LYS A 121 -14.86 15.02 -42.41
C LYS A 121 -15.15 13.55 -42.72
N SER A 122 -14.18 12.81 -43.25
CA SER A 122 -14.33 11.38 -43.56
C SER A 122 -13.96 10.52 -42.35
N LYS A 123 -14.86 9.60 -41.99
CA LYS A 123 -14.59 8.60 -40.94
C LYS A 123 -13.43 7.68 -41.32
N PHE A 124 -13.28 7.37 -42.60
CA PHE A 124 -12.23 6.51 -43.10
C PHE A 124 -10.85 7.15 -42.96
N TRP A 125 -10.71 8.42 -43.38
CA TRP A 125 -9.45 9.15 -43.24
C TRP A 125 -9.08 9.40 -41.78
N ASN A 126 -10.07 9.68 -40.92
CA ASN A 126 -9.85 9.79 -39.48
C ASN A 126 -9.32 8.47 -38.89
N ASN A 127 -9.96 7.34 -39.20
CA ASN A 127 -9.49 6.04 -38.72
C ASN A 127 -8.07 5.71 -39.24
N LEU A 128 -7.76 6.03 -40.50
CA LEU A 128 -6.41 5.82 -41.05
C LEU A 128 -5.37 6.71 -40.36
N ARG A 129 -5.71 7.97 -40.10
CA ARG A 129 -4.88 8.91 -39.33
C ARG A 129 -4.61 8.37 -37.93
N ASP A 130 -5.66 7.95 -37.23
CA ASP A 130 -5.54 7.42 -35.87
C ASP A 130 -4.66 6.17 -35.83
N ILE A 131 -4.87 5.22 -36.76
CA ILE A 131 -4.02 4.02 -36.88
C ILE A 131 -2.56 4.40 -37.08
N ARG A 132 -2.28 5.36 -37.98
CA ARG A 132 -0.92 5.74 -38.31
C ARG A 132 -0.22 6.47 -37.17
N LEU A 133 -0.91 7.42 -36.54
CA LEU A 133 -0.31 8.30 -35.53
C LEU A 133 -0.21 7.63 -34.15
N LEU A 134 -1.13 6.73 -33.81
CA LEU A 134 -1.09 5.98 -32.55
C LEU A 134 -0.19 4.74 -32.65
N GLY A 135 -0.01 4.15 -33.83
CA GLY A 135 0.76 2.92 -33.96
C GLY A 135 0.22 1.81 -33.06
N ARG A 136 1.08 1.20 -32.24
CA ARG A 136 0.66 0.15 -31.28
C ARG A 136 -0.14 0.71 -30.11
N LEU A 137 -0.03 2.02 -29.79
CA LEU A 137 -0.81 2.65 -28.72
C LEU A 137 -2.31 2.52 -28.94
N LYS A 138 -2.76 2.36 -30.19
CA LYS A 138 -4.17 2.12 -30.52
C LYS A 138 -4.71 0.86 -29.83
N LYS A 139 -3.88 -0.16 -29.57
CA LYS A 139 -4.30 -1.38 -28.87
C LYS A 139 -4.68 -1.14 -27.42
N PHE A 140 -4.14 -0.08 -26.81
CA PHE A 140 -4.52 0.36 -25.46
C PHE A 140 -5.83 1.18 -25.45
N ASN A 141 -6.55 1.24 -26.57
CA ASN A 141 -7.74 2.08 -26.75
C ASN A 141 -7.46 3.57 -26.47
N LEU A 142 -6.22 4.01 -26.69
CA LEU A 142 -5.86 5.43 -26.63
C LEU A 142 -6.33 6.16 -27.88
N ASN A 143 -6.70 7.42 -27.72
CA ASN A 143 -7.04 8.33 -28.81
C ASN A 143 -5.94 9.39 -29.00
N LEU A 144 -6.04 10.20 -30.06
CA LEU A 144 -5.01 11.21 -30.33
C LEU A 144 -4.96 12.35 -29.30
N SER A 145 -6.04 12.61 -28.56
CA SER A 145 -6.03 13.57 -27.46
C SER A 145 -5.33 13.04 -26.20
N ASP A 146 -5.24 11.72 -26.03
CA ASP A 146 -4.50 11.10 -24.94
C ASP A 146 -2.98 11.27 -25.10
N LEU A 147 -2.51 11.53 -26.33
CA LEU A 147 -1.13 11.40 -26.76
C LEU A 147 -0.28 12.63 -26.40
N ASP A 148 0.72 12.42 -25.56
CA ASP A 148 1.75 13.41 -25.21
C ASP A 148 3.13 12.99 -25.76
N SER A 149 4.15 13.80 -25.49
CA SER A 149 5.53 13.51 -25.93
C SER A 149 6.10 12.23 -25.30
N HIS A 150 5.70 11.89 -24.08
CA HIS A 150 6.19 10.71 -23.37
C HIS A 150 5.58 9.43 -23.95
N LEU A 151 4.29 9.43 -24.29
CA LEU A 151 3.64 8.31 -24.96
C LEU A 151 4.16 8.09 -26.39
N ARG A 152 4.49 9.17 -27.11
CA ARG A 152 5.17 9.06 -28.42
C ARG A 152 6.56 8.42 -28.29
N LEU A 153 7.31 8.79 -27.27
CA LEU A 153 8.60 8.17 -26.97
C LEU A 153 8.42 6.68 -26.61
N ALA A 154 7.46 6.36 -25.75
CA ALA A 154 7.13 4.98 -25.37
C ALA A 154 6.83 4.11 -26.61
N GLU A 155 6.05 4.61 -27.56
CA GLU A 155 5.76 3.90 -28.82
C GLU A 155 7.03 3.65 -29.64
N SER A 156 7.88 4.67 -29.80
CA SER A 156 9.16 4.51 -30.50
C SER A 156 10.04 3.45 -29.82
N MET A 157 10.09 3.44 -28.50
CA MET A 157 10.87 2.47 -27.73
C MET A 157 10.29 1.05 -27.84
N LEU A 158 8.96 0.91 -27.81
CA LEU A 158 8.27 -0.37 -28.01
C LEU A 158 8.49 -0.93 -29.43
N GLN A 159 8.57 -0.05 -30.43
CA GLN A 159 8.87 -0.47 -31.80
C GLN A 159 10.28 -1.04 -31.92
N SER A 160 11.29 -0.35 -31.36
CA SER A 160 12.67 -0.84 -31.33
C SER A 160 12.80 -2.12 -30.49
N PHE A 161 12.14 -2.17 -29.33
CA PHE A 161 12.11 -3.35 -28.47
C PHE A 161 11.60 -4.58 -29.20
N ARG A 162 10.46 -4.47 -29.91
CA ARG A 162 9.88 -5.59 -30.64
C ARG A 162 10.82 -6.14 -31.71
N GLN A 163 11.50 -5.26 -32.45
CA GLN A 163 12.44 -5.68 -33.48
C GLN A 163 13.59 -6.50 -32.89
N GLU A 164 14.17 -6.04 -31.78
CA GLU A 164 15.29 -6.72 -31.13
C GLU A 164 14.87 -7.99 -30.39
N VAL A 165 13.73 -7.98 -29.69
CA VAL A 165 13.25 -9.17 -28.97
C VAL A 165 12.91 -10.30 -29.95
N CYS A 166 12.35 -9.97 -31.13
CA CYS A 166 12.10 -10.96 -32.18
C CYS A 166 13.42 -11.56 -32.73
N LYS A 167 14.48 -10.76 -32.90
CA LYS A 167 15.80 -11.25 -33.34
C LYS A 167 16.41 -12.19 -32.28
N LEU A 168 16.37 -11.80 -31.01
CA LEU A 168 16.89 -12.61 -29.91
C LEU A 168 16.09 -13.91 -29.74
N PHE A 169 14.77 -13.86 -29.86
CA PHE A 169 13.93 -15.05 -29.81
C PHE A 169 14.17 -15.97 -31.01
N ALA A 170 14.36 -15.43 -32.22
CA ALA A 170 14.76 -16.23 -33.37
C ALA A 170 16.13 -16.91 -33.15
N SER A 171 17.10 -16.21 -32.56
CA SER A 171 18.39 -16.81 -32.16
C SER A 171 18.22 -17.92 -31.13
N PHE A 172 17.30 -17.76 -30.17
CA PHE A 172 16.95 -18.81 -29.22
C PHE A 172 16.38 -20.04 -29.94
N LEU A 173 15.48 -19.85 -30.91
CA LEU A 173 14.89 -20.95 -31.69
C LEU A 173 15.91 -21.71 -32.54
N MET A 174 16.97 -21.05 -33.02
CA MET A 174 18.07 -21.73 -33.74
C MET A 174 18.92 -22.61 -32.82
N GLY A 175 19.01 -22.27 -31.53
CA GLY A 175 19.83 -22.97 -30.55
C GLY A 175 21.34 -22.84 -30.80
N LYS A 176 22.14 -23.35 -29.87
CA LYS A 176 23.61 -23.41 -29.96
C LYS A 176 24.04 -24.87 -30.10
N CYS A 177 24.87 -25.16 -31.10
CA CYS A 177 25.44 -26.49 -31.29
C CYS A 177 26.61 -26.72 -30.33
N LEU A 178 26.53 -27.76 -29.51
CA LEU A 178 27.64 -28.25 -28.69
C LEU A 178 28.20 -29.53 -29.30
N GLN A 179 29.50 -29.50 -29.58
CA GLN A 179 30.26 -30.68 -29.95
C GLN A 179 30.62 -31.42 -28.66
N VAL A 180 30.05 -32.61 -28.45
CA VAL A 180 30.44 -33.48 -27.32
C VAL A 180 31.61 -34.35 -27.81
N ASN A 181 32.78 -34.16 -27.21
CA ASN A 181 33.98 -34.90 -27.59
C ASN A 181 33.74 -36.43 -27.46
N GLY A 182 33.83 -37.14 -28.59
CA GLY A 182 33.86 -38.61 -28.63
C GLY A 182 32.65 -39.30 -29.28
N VAL A 183 31.58 -38.59 -29.62
CA VAL A 183 30.42 -39.16 -30.35
C VAL A 183 29.95 -38.14 -31.40
N ASN A 184 29.69 -38.58 -32.64
CA ASN A 184 29.16 -37.75 -33.74
C ASN A 184 27.69 -37.31 -33.51
N GLN A 185 27.32 -36.92 -32.28
CA GLN A 185 26.00 -36.40 -31.93
C GLN A 185 26.10 -34.91 -31.64
N GLN A 186 25.56 -34.10 -32.56
CA GLN A 186 25.38 -32.66 -32.35
C GLN A 186 24.22 -32.46 -31.37
N LEU A 187 24.51 -31.91 -30.19
CA LEU A 187 23.49 -31.49 -29.24
C LEU A 187 23.16 -30.02 -29.46
N ILE A 188 21.89 -29.72 -29.72
CA ILE A 188 21.40 -28.34 -29.81
C ILE A 188 20.84 -27.96 -28.45
N ILE A 189 21.40 -26.91 -27.83
CA ILE A 189 20.90 -26.35 -26.57
C ILE A 189 20.23 -25.01 -26.85
N HIS A 190 19.03 -24.84 -26.30
CA HIS A 190 18.28 -23.59 -26.34
C HIS A 190 18.46 -22.86 -25.01
N ASP A 191 18.88 -21.60 -25.07
CA ASP A 191 19.18 -20.76 -23.90
C ASP A 191 18.44 -19.43 -24.00
N TYR A 192 17.39 -19.28 -23.19
CA TYR A 192 16.52 -18.10 -23.19
C TYR A 192 17.10 -16.92 -22.41
N THR A 193 18.24 -17.07 -21.74
CA THR A 193 18.81 -16.08 -20.82
C THR A 193 19.04 -14.73 -21.49
N ASN A 194 19.51 -14.72 -22.74
CA ASN A 194 19.71 -13.48 -23.50
C ASN A 194 18.40 -12.71 -23.74
N VAL A 195 17.31 -13.42 -24.02
CA VAL A 195 15.97 -12.80 -24.17
C VAL A 195 15.54 -12.25 -22.82
N PHE A 196 15.66 -13.03 -21.74
CA PHE A 196 15.30 -12.60 -20.39
C PHE A 196 16.06 -11.34 -19.94
N GLN A 197 17.38 -11.29 -20.16
CA GLN A 197 18.22 -10.14 -19.83
C GLN A 197 17.85 -8.90 -20.64
N PHE A 198 17.61 -9.06 -21.94
CA PHE A 198 17.17 -7.96 -22.79
C PHE A 198 15.83 -7.38 -22.36
N VAL A 199 14.83 -8.24 -22.10
CA VAL A 199 13.52 -7.79 -21.59
C VAL A 199 13.68 -7.11 -20.23
N SER A 200 14.46 -7.69 -19.31
CA SER A 200 14.71 -7.09 -18.00
C SER A 200 15.35 -5.70 -18.10
N SER A 201 16.32 -5.52 -19.02
CA SER A 201 16.94 -4.22 -19.28
C SER A 201 15.94 -3.21 -19.86
N PHE A 202 15.05 -3.64 -20.76
CA PHE A 202 13.98 -2.78 -21.27
C PHE A 202 13.02 -2.36 -20.17
N LEU A 203 12.62 -3.27 -19.28
CA LEU A 203 11.76 -2.95 -18.15
C LEU A 203 12.44 -1.96 -17.18
N ASN A 204 13.75 -2.06 -16.95
CA ASN A 204 14.48 -1.04 -16.17
C ASN A 204 14.36 0.35 -16.83
N LYS A 205 14.51 0.44 -18.16
CA LYS A 205 14.35 1.71 -18.88
C LYS A 205 12.92 2.23 -18.84
N ALA A 206 11.93 1.33 -18.78
CA ALA A 206 10.53 1.70 -18.60
C ALA A 206 10.29 2.32 -17.23
N ASP A 207 10.89 1.75 -16.17
CA ASP A 207 10.78 2.25 -14.80
C ASP A 207 11.40 3.67 -14.62
N GLU A 208 12.26 4.10 -15.55
CA GLU A 208 12.85 5.45 -15.60
C GLU A 208 11.98 6.49 -16.35
N GLN A 209 10.91 6.07 -17.02
CA GLN A 209 10.04 6.98 -17.77
C GLN A 209 8.97 7.63 -16.90
N GLU A 210 8.29 8.63 -17.48
CA GLU A 210 7.04 9.17 -16.94
C GLU A 210 6.00 8.06 -16.73
N SER A 211 5.19 8.18 -15.68
CA SER A 211 4.29 7.14 -15.19
C SER A 211 3.38 6.51 -16.26
N ARG A 212 2.73 7.28 -17.14
CA ARG A 212 1.87 6.75 -18.21
C ARG A 212 2.71 5.99 -19.24
N ALA A 213 3.85 6.57 -19.64
CA ALA A 213 4.78 5.93 -20.56
C ALA A 213 5.34 4.62 -19.99
N ALA A 214 5.73 4.60 -18.71
CA ALA A 214 6.23 3.44 -18.00
C ALA A 214 5.20 2.30 -18.00
N ALA A 215 3.92 2.60 -17.70
CA ALA A 215 2.85 1.61 -17.70
C ALA A 215 2.62 1.00 -19.10
N ILE A 216 2.58 1.84 -20.13
CA ILE A 216 2.43 1.42 -21.53
C ILE A 216 3.61 0.57 -21.99
N MET A 217 4.84 0.96 -21.66
CA MET A 217 6.04 0.21 -22.01
C MET A 217 6.07 -1.17 -21.32
N ASN A 218 5.73 -1.23 -20.04
CA ASN A 218 5.67 -2.49 -19.29
C ASN A 218 4.67 -3.47 -19.91
N LEU A 219 3.44 -3.03 -20.17
CA LEU A 219 2.39 -3.87 -20.77
C LEU A 219 2.66 -4.19 -22.25
N GLY A 220 3.16 -3.22 -23.01
CA GLY A 220 3.50 -3.43 -24.42
C GLY A 220 4.64 -4.43 -24.61
N ALA A 221 5.64 -4.42 -23.72
CA ALA A 221 6.68 -5.44 -23.72
C ALA A 221 6.14 -6.83 -23.36
N ALA A 222 5.22 -6.89 -22.39
CA ALA A 222 4.55 -8.13 -22.01
C ALA A 222 3.75 -8.75 -23.15
N GLU A 223 3.06 -7.94 -23.97
CA GLU A 223 2.36 -8.41 -25.17
C GLU A 223 3.30 -9.18 -26.12
N ASP A 224 4.55 -8.72 -26.28
CA ASP A 224 5.50 -9.34 -27.20
C ASP A 224 6.10 -10.63 -26.61
N PHE A 225 6.65 -10.60 -25.38
CA PHE A 225 7.37 -11.76 -24.85
C PHE A 225 6.46 -12.91 -24.39
N ILE A 226 5.19 -12.64 -24.09
CA ILE A 226 4.28 -13.68 -23.56
C ILE A 226 4.00 -14.77 -24.59
N LEU A 227 4.08 -14.42 -25.88
CA LEU A 227 3.89 -15.29 -27.04
C LEU A 227 5.06 -16.23 -27.30
N HIS A 228 6.21 -16.02 -26.65
CA HIS A 228 7.37 -16.91 -26.81
C HIS A 228 7.06 -18.30 -26.27
N PHE A 229 7.48 -19.34 -26.99
CA PHE A 229 7.23 -20.74 -26.65
C PHE A 229 8.53 -21.51 -26.40
N SER A 230 8.42 -22.62 -25.68
CA SER A 230 9.54 -23.53 -25.42
C SER A 230 9.77 -24.48 -26.60
N VAL A 231 11.03 -24.81 -26.86
CA VAL A 231 11.42 -25.83 -27.83
C VAL A 231 11.66 -27.15 -27.11
N ALA A 232 11.30 -28.28 -27.72
CA ALA A 232 11.60 -29.61 -27.18
C ALA A 232 13.11 -29.87 -27.27
N GLY A 233 13.78 -30.02 -26.13
CA GLY A 233 15.22 -30.29 -26.07
C GLY A 233 15.81 -30.04 -24.68
N PRO A 234 17.08 -30.42 -24.44
CA PRO A 234 17.76 -30.13 -23.19
C PRO A 234 17.94 -28.61 -23.05
N THR A 235 17.28 -28.06 -22.03
CA THR A 235 17.46 -26.67 -21.60
C THR A 235 18.45 -26.65 -20.43
N LEU A 236 19.24 -25.59 -20.30
CA LEU A 236 20.07 -25.40 -19.11
C LEU A 236 19.19 -25.33 -17.84
N CYS A 237 19.72 -25.77 -16.70
CA CYS A 237 19.00 -25.88 -15.42
C CYS A 237 18.70 -24.50 -14.77
N GLU A 238 19.06 -23.39 -15.42
CA GLU A 238 18.80 -22.05 -14.91
C GLU A 238 17.36 -21.60 -15.21
N ARG A 239 16.66 -21.06 -14.21
CA ARG A 239 15.27 -20.56 -14.38
C ARG A 239 15.14 -19.50 -15.47
N THR A 240 16.20 -18.74 -15.74
CA THR A 240 16.22 -17.71 -16.80
C THR A 240 16.44 -18.30 -18.20
N ALA A 241 16.99 -19.51 -18.28
CA ALA A 241 17.21 -20.22 -19.54
C ALA A 241 15.95 -20.94 -20.03
N ASN A 242 15.00 -21.24 -19.12
CA ASN A 242 13.69 -21.81 -19.45
C ASN A 242 12.66 -20.70 -19.77
N PRO A 243 12.04 -20.70 -20.97
CA PRO A 243 11.05 -19.67 -21.32
C PRO A 243 9.83 -19.61 -20.39
N ILE A 244 9.37 -20.72 -19.81
CA ILE A 244 8.18 -20.75 -18.93
C ILE A 244 8.47 -19.97 -17.64
N ASP A 245 9.55 -20.34 -16.95
CA ASP A 245 9.97 -19.71 -15.70
C ASP A 245 10.36 -18.24 -15.92
N ALA A 246 11.13 -17.96 -16.97
CA ALA A 246 11.53 -16.61 -17.34
C ALA A 246 10.32 -15.70 -17.60
N LYS A 247 9.33 -16.16 -18.36
CA LYS A 247 8.10 -15.39 -18.63
C LYS A 247 7.29 -15.13 -17.36
N LEU A 248 7.19 -16.11 -16.45
CA LEU A 248 6.49 -15.94 -15.18
C LEU A 248 7.15 -14.83 -14.34
N LEU A 249 8.48 -14.85 -14.20
CA LEU A 249 9.22 -13.83 -13.46
C LEU A 249 9.06 -12.43 -14.08
N LEU A 250 9.17 -12.33 -15.42
CA LEU A 250 9.02 -11.06 -16.13
C LEU A 250 7.59 -10.52 -16.03
N LEU A 251 6.58 -11.38 -16.19
CA LEU A 251 5.18 -10.95 -16.09
C LEU A 251 4.80 -10.54 -14.67
N GLN A 252 5.27 -11.26 -13.64
CA GLN A 252 5.12 -10.84 -12.24
C GLN A 252 5.71 -9.45 -12.01
N ARG A 253 6.90 -9.18 -12.56
CA ARG A 253 7.53 -7.86 -12.49
C ARG A 253 6.67 -6.79 -13.16
N VAL A 254 6.18 -7.05 -14.38
CA VAL A 254 5.29 -6.13 -15.12
C VAL A 254 4.02 -5.82 -14.32
N VAL A 255 3.33 -6.85 -13.84
CA VAL A 255 2.08 -6.68 -13.06
C VAL A 255 2.34 -5.88 -11.79
N ASN A 256 3.40 -6.20 -11.04
CA ASN A 256 3.76 -5.46 -9.83
C ASN A 256 4.10 -3.99 -10.12
N SER A 257 4.86 -3.71 -11.19
CA SER A 257 5.22 -2.33 -11.59
C SER A 257 3.98 -1.53 -11.99
N VAL A 258 3.12 -2.09 -12.83
CA VAL A 258 1.92 -1.41 -13.32
C VAL A 258 0.89 -1.24 -12.20
N GLN A 259 0.65 -2.23 -11.34
CA GLN A 259 -0.21 -2.07 -10.15
C GLN A 259 0.30 -0.96 -9.24
N ARG A 260 1.62 -0.86 -9.02
CA ARG A 260 2.21 0.25 -8.26
C ARG A 260 1.87 1.58 -8.91
N LEU A 261 2.11 1.73 -10.21
CA LEU A 261 1.79 2.97 -10.94
C LEU A 261 0.30 3.32 -10.84
N MET A 262 -0.61 2.36 -11.01
CA MET A 262 -2.06 2.59 -10.90
C MET A 262 -2.50 3.05 -9.50
N VAL A 263 -1.75 2.71 -8.45
CA VAL A 263 -2.06 3.13 -7.07
C VAL A 263 -1.33 4.42 -6.68
N THR A 264 -0.09 4.61 -7.12
CA THR A 264 0.79 5.69 -6.65
C THR A 264 0.88 6.89 -7.59
N ALA A 265 0.66 6.70 -8.89
CA ALA A 265 0.68 7.78 -9.88
C ALA A 265 -0.71 8.42 -10.02
N ASP A 266 -0.75 9.63 -10.60
CA ASP A 266 -1.98 10.39 -10.83
C ASP A 266 -2.63 9.97 -12.16
N PHE A 267 -3.16 8.75 -12.18
CA PHE A 267 -3.89 8.23 -13.34
C PHE A 267 -5.38 8.52 -13.24
N SER A 268 -5.98 8.93 -14.37
CA SER A 268 -7.43 8.95 -14.48
C SER A 268 -8.00 7.53 -14.47
N SER A 269 -9.23 7.39 -14.00
CA SER A 269 -9.94 6.11 -13.95
C SER A 269 -10.19 5.54 -15.34
N GLU A 270 -10.36 6.41 -16.34
CA GLU A 270 -10.42 6.00 -17.75
C GLU A 270 -9.11 5.36 -18.20
N PHE A 271 -7.96 5.95 -17.85
CA PHE A 271 -6.66 5.40 -18.22
C PHE A 271 -6.38 4.07 -17.49
N ILE A 272 -6.70 3.97 -16.20
CA ILE A 272 -6.64 2.72 -15.44
C ILE A 272 -7.46 1.62 -16.13
N ASN A 273 -8.70 1.92 -16.53
CA ASN A 273 -9.55 0.96 -17.22
C ASN A 273 -8.96 0.53 -18.56
N LYS A 274 -8.42 1.47 -19.37
CA LYS A 274 -7.72 1.15 -20.63
C LYS A 274 -6.55 0.17 -20.44
N LEU A 275 -5.75 0.33 -19.37
CA LEU A 275 -4.65 -0.58 -19.04
C LEU A 275 -5.14 -1.98 -18.64
N GLN A 276 -6.17 -2.05 -17.79
CA GLN A 276 -6.77 -3.32 -17.36
C GLN A 276 -7.44 -4.06 -18.52
N ASP A 277 -8.17 -3.33 -19.37
CA ASP A 277 -8.82 -3.88 -20.56
C ASP A 277 -7.77 -4.45 -21.51
N PHE A 278 -6.68 -3.72 -21.79
CA PHE A 278 -5.57 -4.22 -22.58
C PHE A 278 -5.01 -5.53 -22.01
N TYR A 279 -4.70 -5.57 -20.71
CA TYR A 279 -4.18 -6.77 -20.07
C TYR A 279 -5.16 -7.94 -20.13
N SER A 280 -6.46 -7.69 -19.96
CA SER A 280 -7.49 -8.74 -20.04
C SER A 280 -7.64 -9.36 -21.44
N GLN A 281 -7.28 -8.61 -22.47
CA GLN A 281 -7.31 -9.05 -23.88
C GLN A 281 -6.02 -9.78 -24.29
N MET A 282 -4.96 -9.72 -23.49
CA MET A 282 -3.72 -10.44 -23.77
C MET A 282 -3.94 -11.96 -23.68
N SER A 283 -3.41 -12.69 -24.66
CA SER A 283 -3.44 -14.15 -24.71
C SER A 283 -2.47 -14.79 -23.70
N CYS A 284 -2.79 -14.70 -22.41
CA CYS A 284 -1.98 -15.29 -21.35
C CYS A 284 -2.10 -16.84 -21.33
N PRO A 285 -0.96 -17.57 -21.37
CA PRO A 285 -0.92 -19.01 -21.09
C PRO A 285 -1.58 -19.35 -19.75
N VAL A 286 -2.10 -20.57 -19.63
CA VAL A 286 -2.88 -21.00 -18.45
C VAL A 286 -2.07 -20.89 -17.17
N GLU A 287 -0.77 -21.13 -17.24
CA GLU A 287 0.19 -21.07 -16.14
C GLU A 287 0.35 -19.65 -15.58
N LEU A 288 0.02 -18.64 -16.37
CA LEU A 288 0.17 -17.22 -16.03
C LEU A 288 -1.17 -16.56 -15.61
N LYS A 289 -2.29 -17.30 -15.68
CA LYS A 289 -3.64 -16.75 -15.41
C LYS A 289 -3.87 -16.27 -13.98
N ASN A 290 -3.04 -16.68 -13.03
CA ASN A 290 -3.17 -16.27 -11.64
C ASN A 290 -2.71 -14.83 -11.38
N LEU A 291 -2.02 -14.20 -12.35
CA LEU A 291 -1.58 -12.81 -12.26
C LEU A 291 -2.67 -11.88 -12.80
N ASN A 292 -3.15 -10.97 -11.96
CA ASN A 292 -4.24 -10.05 -12.27
C ASN A 292 -3.75 -8.61 -12.16
N LEU A 293 -4.16 -7.76 -13.10
CA LEU A 293 -3.86 -6.33 -13.09
C LEU A 293 -4.95 -5.49 -12.40
N CYS A 294 -6.00 -6.13 -11.86
CA CYS A 294 -7.15 -5.43 -11.30
C CYS A 294 -6.80 -4.55 -10.09
N VAL A 295 -7.02 -3.25 -10.23
CA VAL A 295 -6.88 -2.20 -9.21
C VAL A 295 -8.10 -1.30 -9.32
N ARG A 296 -8.82 -1.10 -8.22
CA ARG A 296 -9.90 -0.10 -8.20
C ARG A 296 -9.30 1.31 -8.23
N PRO A 297 -9.77 2.22 -9.10
CA PRO A 297 -9.35 3.62 -9.04
C PRO A 297 -9.66 4.26 -7.67
N TRP A 298 -8.94 5.33 -7.31
CA TRP A 298 -9.16 6.04 -6.04
C TRP A 298 -10.53 6.71 -5.94
N ASP A 299 -11.18 7.01 -7.07
CA ASP A 299 -12.52 7.60 -7.16
C ASP A 299 -13.64 6.54 -7.29
N ASP A 300 -13.32 5.24 -7.20
CA ASP A 300 -14.31 4.16 -7.17
C ASP A 300 -15.33 4.42 -6.05
N VAL A 301 -16.63 4.34 -6.38
CA VAL A 301 -17.71 4.74 -5.47
C VAL A 301 -17.71 3.93 -4.18
N LEU A 302 -17.43 2.62 -4.24
CA LEU A 302 -17.40 1.78 -3.04
C LEU A 302 -16.18 2.13 -2.19
N LEU A 303 -15.00 2.23 -2.80
CA LEU A 303 -13.78 2.61 -2.10
C LEU A 303 -13.91 3.98 -1.43
N VAL A 304 -14.37 5.00 -2.15
CA VAL A 304 -14.56 6.36 -1.62
C VAL A 304 -15.53 6.34 -0.44
N SER A 305 -16.64 5.59 -0.53
CA SER A 305 -17.59 5.47 0.58
C SER A 305 -16.97 4.86 1.83
N VAL A 306 -16.05 3.90 1.68
CA VAL A 306 -15.29 3.30 2.78
C VAL A 306 -14.31 4.31 3.38
N LEU A 307 -13.51 4.97 2.54
CA LEU A 307 -12.51 5.96 2.99
C LEU A 307 -13.17 7.13 3.74
N LYS A 308 -14.32 7.61 3.26
CA LYS A 308 -15.14 8.63 3.93
C LYS A 308 -15.84 8.14 5.20
N GLY A 309 -15.91 6.83 5.42
CA GLY A 309 -16.56 6.21 6.58
C GLY A 309 -18.08 6.08 6.45
N GLN A 310 -18.63 6.31 5.25
CA GLN A 310 -20.04 6.11 4.92
C GLN A 310 -20.38 4.63 4.76
N ASN A 311 -19.39 3.80 4.41
CA ASN A 311 -19.54 2.35 4.33
C ASN A 311 -18.57 1.64 5.28
N VAL A 312 -19.10 1.09 6.36
CA VAL A 312 -18.33 0.36 7.38
C VAL A 312 -18.29 -1.15 7.16
N THR A 313 -18.86 -1.64 6.06
CA THR A 313 -18.95 -3.08 5.76
C THR A 313 -18.07 -3.51 4.58
N GLY A 314 -17.65 -2.55 3.73
CA GLY A 314 -16.96 -2.85 2.48
C GLY A 314 -17.86 -3.53 1.44
N VAL A 315 -19.18 -3.44 1.58
CA VAL A 315 -20.17 -4.07 0.70
C VAL A 315 -21.19 -3.03 0.25
N ARG A 316 -21.54 -3.05 -1.04
CA ARG A 316 -22.62 -2.23 -1.61
C ARG A 316 -23.52 -3.11 -2.48
N ASN A 317 -24.83 -3.00 -2.28
CA ASN A 317 -25.80 -3.63 -3.18
C ASN A 317 -26.20 -2.62 -4.25
N TYR A 318 -26.02 -2.96 -5.52
CA TYR A 318 -26.41 -2.11 -6.65
C TYR A 318 -27.07 -2.95 -7.73
N LYS A 319 -28.28 -2.57 -8.16
CA LYS A 319 -29.05 -3.26 -9.22
C LYS A 319 -29.07 -4.80 -9.07
N LYS A 320 -29.37 -5.28 -7.85
CA LYS A 320 -29.38 -6.71 -7.46
C LYS A 320 -28.02 -7.44 -7.53
N LYS A 321 -26.91 -6.73 -7.80
CA LYS A 321 -25.54 -7.27 -7.69
C LYS A 321 -24.91 -6.80 -6.39
N ARG A 322 -24.26 -7.73 -5.70
CA ARG A 322 -23.47 -7.45 -4.50
C ARG A 322 -22.04 -7.10 -4.92
N ASP A 323 -21.65 -5.86 -4.70
CA ASP A 323 -20.28 -5.40 -4.87
C ASP A 323 -19.54 -5.47 -3.52
N VAL A 324 -18.33 -6.02 -3.53
CA VAL A 324 -17.50 -6.22 -2.35
C VAL A 324 -16.13 -5.61 -2.60
N LEU A 325 -15.62 -4.88 -1.62
CA LEU A 325 -14.28 -4.33 -1.65
C LEU A 325 -13.26 -5.47 -1.48
N LEU A 326 -12.89 -6.06 -2.61
CA LEU A 326 -11.92 -7.14 -2.75
C LEU A 326 -10.74 -6.62 -3.57
N GLU A 327 -9.54 -6.71 -3.02
CA GLU A 327 -8.29 -6.31 -3.68
C GLU A 327 -7.18 -7.31 -3.39
N GLN A 328 -6.23 -7.47 -4.33
CA GLN A 328 -5.05 -8.30 -4.10
C GLN A 328 -4.17 -7.72 -3.00
N ILE A 329 -3.49 -8.58 -2.24
CA ILE A 329 -2.65 -8.14 -1.11
C ILE A 329 -1.56 -7.16 -1.56
N SER A 330 -1.04 -7.29 -2.78
CA SER A 330 -0.11 -6.33 -3.38
C SER A 330 -0.69 -4.92 -3.44
N VAL A 331 -1.94 -4.79 -3.87
CA VAL A 331 -2.68 -3.52 -3.95
C VAL A 331 -2.99 -2.97 -2.56
N VAL A 332 -3.39 -3.81 -1.62
CA VAL A 332 -3.65 -3.41 -0.22
C VAL A 332 -2.37 -2.82 0.41
N LEU A 333 -1.21 -3.45 0.19
CA LEU A 333 0.08 -2.97 0.67
C LEU A 333 0.45 -1.61 0.05
N LEU A 334 0.25 -1.45 -1.26
CA LEU A 334 0.48 -0.19 -1.97
C LEU A 334 -0.43 0.94 -1.45
N ARG A 335 -1.72 0.68 -1.26
CA ARG A 335 -2.64 1.67 -0.67
C ARG A 335 -2.23 2.04 0.75
N THR A 336 -1.75 1.07 1.52
CA THR A 336 -1.27 1.30 2.88
C THR A 336 -0.02 2.18 2.88
N GLU A 337 0.91 1.95 1.95
CA GLU A 337 2.08 2.80 1.74
C GLU A 337 1.66 4.25 1.38
N VAL A 338 0.74 4.42 0.43
CA VAL A 338 0.25 5.74 -0.02
C VAL A 338 -0.46 6.50 1.10
N LEU A 339 -1.41 5.88 1.80
CA LEU A 339 -2.18 6.54 2.86
C LEU A 339 -1.29 6.93 4.05
N GLN A 340 -0.25 6.15 4.36
CA GLN A 340 0.76 6.53 5.36
C GLN A 340 1.58 7.74 4.93
N ARG A 341 2.07 7.76 3.68
CA ARG A 341 2.81 8.92 3.14
C ARG A 341 1.99 10.20 3.17
N GLN A 342 0.71 10.09 2.88
CA GLN A 342 -0.25 11.20 2.89
C GLN A 342 -0.76 11.55 4.30
N GLN A 343 -0.32 10.83 5.35
CA GLN A 343 -0.79 11.00 6.74
C GLN A 343 -2.31 10.83 6.90
N ARG A 344 -2.96 10.08 5.99
CA ARG A 344 -4.42 9.80 5.98
C ARG A 344 -4.75 8.55 6.82
N PHE A 345 -4.23 8.48 8.04
CA PHE A 345 -4.34 7.29 8.89
C PHE A 345 -5.78 6.89 9.24
N LYS A 346 -6.67 7.88 9.41
CA LYS A 346 -8.10 7.61 9.68
C LYS A 346 -8.75 6.81 8.55
N GLU A 347 -8.41 7.14 7.31
CA GLU A 347 -8.93 6.45 6.12
C GLU A 347 -8.28 5.08 5.95
N LEU A 348 -6.99 4.97 6.24
CA LEU A 348 -6.28 3.70 6.27
C LEU A 348 -6.93 2.71 7.25
N CYS A 349 -7.22 3.15 8.48
CA CYS A 349 -7.92 2.34 9.47
C CYS A 349 -9.30 1.88 8.98
N ARG A 350 -10.08 2.78 8.35
CA ARG A 350 -11.41 2.43 7.77
C ARG A 350 -11.27 1.37 6.68
N TYR A 351 -10.31 1.56 5.79
CA TYR A 351 -10.03 0.64 4.69
C TYR A 351 -9.62 -0.76 5.18
N LEU A 352 -8.60 -0.85 6.06
CA LEU A 352 -8.09 -2.13 6.58
C LEU A 352 -9.11 -2.91 7.42
N ARG A 353 -10.10 -2.24 8.00
CA ARG A 353 -11.19 -2.89 8.75
C ARG A 353 -12.15 -3.68 7.87
N VAL A 354 -12.28 -3.35 6.58
CA VAL A 354 -13.37 -3.86 5.73
C VAL A 354 -12.92 -4.49 4.41
N VAL A 355 -11.73 -4.15 3.91
CA VAL A 355 -11.20 -4.73 2.66
C VAL A 355 -10.97 -6.23 2.82
N LYS A 356 -11.31 -6.98 1.77
CA LYS A 356 -10.98 -8.40 1.63
C LYS A 356 -9.83 -8.59 0.67
N THR A 357 -9.07 -9.66 0.86
CA THR A 357 -7.89 -9.94 0.06
C THR A 357 -7.63 -11.43 -0.10
N ASP A 358 -6.78 -11.78 -1.07
CA ASP A 358 -6.39 -13.13 -1.45
C ASP A 358 -5.40 -13.79 -0.49
N HIS A 359 -4.75 -13.02 0.41
CA HIS A 359 -3.72 -13.54 1.31
C HIS A 359 -3.99 -13.23 2.81
N SER A 360 -4.85 -14.02 3.45
CA SER A 360 -5.33 -13.80 4.84
C SER A 360 -4.24 -13.64 5.90
N LYS A 361 -3.20 -14.48 5.91
CA LYS A 361 -2.12 -14.42 6.93
C LYS A 361 -1.34 -13.10 6.88
N ARG A 362 -0.94 -12.68 5.67
CA ARG A 362 -0.21 -11.42 5.45
C ARG A 362 -1.11 -10.22 5.75
N PHE A 363 -2.39 -10.33 5.42
CA PHE A 363 -3.37 -9.29 5.73
C PHE A 363 -3.59 -9.13 7.24
N GLN A 364 -3.65 -10.23 8.01
CA GLN A 364 -3.78 -10.17 9.46
C GLN A 364 -2.64 -9.37 10.11
N GLN A 365 -1.39 -9.57 9.64
CA GLN A 365 -0.23 -8.79 10.10
C GLN A 365 -0.42 -7.29 9.85
N LEU A 366 -1.03 -6.93 8.72
CA LEU A 366 -1.33 -5.54 8.39
C LEU A 366 -2.49 -4.98 9.24
N GLN A 367 -3.51 -5.78 9.52
CA GLN A 367 -4.61 -5.40 10.43
C GLN A 367 -4.12 -5.23 11.87
N ASP A 368 -3.12 -5.99 12.30
CA ASP A 368 -2.50 -5.85 13.62
C ASP A 368 -1.75 -4.51 13.80
N LEU A 369 -1.52 -3.77 12.70
CA LEU A 369 -1.00 -2.39 12.71
C LEU A 369 -2.08 -1.32 12.85
N ILE A 370 -3.39 -1.67 12.85
CA ILE A 370 -4.47 -0.68 13.06
C ILE A 370 -4.27 0.13 14.35
N PRO A 371 -3.92 -0.47 15.51
CA PRO A 371 -3.61 0.30 16.72
C PRO A 371 -2.45 1.27 16.54
N PHE A 372 -1.41 0.88 15.81
CA PHE A 372 -0.29 1.78 15.48
C PHE A 372 -0.76 2.97 14.65
N PHE A 373 -1.58 2.76 13.62
CA PHE A 373 -2.12 3.86 12.81
C PHE A 373 -3.05 4.79 13.59
N LEU A 374 -3.81 4.25 14.57
CA LEU A 374 -4.59 5.06 15.51
C LEU A 374 -3.67 5.91 16.41
N CYS A 375 -2.55 5.36 16.89
CA CYS A 375 -1.53 6.15 17.57
C CYS A 375 -0.97 7.26 16.67
N SER A 376 -0.67 6.97 15.40
CA SER A 376 -0.11 7.94 14.44
C SER A 376 -1.04 9.14 14.18
N MET A 377 -2.35 9.01 14.39
CA MET A 377 -3.31 10.12 14.32
C MET A 377 -3.57 10.82 15.67
N GLY A 378 -2.87 10.43 16.73
CA GLY A 378 -3.00 11.02 18.07
C GLY A 378 -4.10 10.41 18.95
N ASP A 379 -4.80 9.37 18.49
CA ASP A 379 -5.91 8.75 19.23
C ASP A 379 -5.42 7.54 20.06
N LEU A 380 -4.69 7.84 21.13
CA LEU A 380 -4.04 6.83 21.98
C LEU A 380 -5.05 5.94 22.73
N SER A 381 -6.19 6.50 23.15
CA SER A 381 -7.22 5.75 23.89
C SER A 381 -7.93 4.75 22.98
N GLU A 382 -8.30 5.15 21.75
CA GLU A 382 -8.88 4.24 20.76
C GLU A 382 -7.87 3.20 20.28
N ALA A 383 -6.59 3.58 20.12
CA ALA A 383 -5.51 2.63 19.81
C ALA A 383 -5.39 1.54 20.89
N MET A 384 -5.35 1.93 22.17
CA MET A 384 -5.31 1.00 23.30
C MET A 384 -6.53 0.08 23.26
N ARG A 385 -7.74 0.61 23.06
CA ARG A 385 -8.97 -0.19 22.98
C ARG A 385 -8.95 -1.17 21.80
N SER A 386 -8.44 -0.74 20.65
CA SER A 386 -8.37 -1.54 19.43
C SER A 386 -7.41 -2.73 19.53
N LEU A 387 -6.44 -2.72 20.45
CA LEU A 387 -5.56 -3.87 20.70
C LEU A 387 -6.32 -5.07 21.28
N PHE A 388 -7.44 -4.84 21.98
CA PHE A 388 -8.19 -5.87 22.70
C PHE A 388 -9.57 -6.16 22.08
N TYR A 389 -9.94 -5.44 21.01
CA TYR A 389 -11.19 -5.60 20.30
C TYR A 389 -11.01 -6.53 19.09
N GLN A 390 -12.08 -7.21 18.65
CA GLN A 390 -12.17 -8.20 17.55
C GLN A 390 -12.03 -9.67 17.99
N PRO A 391 -12.63 -10.65 17.26
CA PRO A 391 -12.68 -12.06 17.69
C PRO A 391 -11.31 -12.71 17.91
N THR A 392 -10.23 -12.17 17.32
CA THR A 392 -8.85 -12.52 17.68
C THR A 392 -8.01 -11.24 17.89
N PRO A 393 -7.93 -10.72 19.12
CA PRO A 393 -7.38 -9.39 19.39
C PRO A 393 -5.90 -9.31 19.01
N PRO A 394 -5.42 -8.20 18.42
CA PRO A 394 -4.00 -7.98 18.13
C PRO A 394 -3.10 -8.16 19.36
N ALA A 395 -3.60 -7.86 20.56
CA ALA A 395 -2.92 -8.08 21.83
C ALA A 395 -2.40 -9.52 22.01
N SER A 396 -3.13 -10.52 21.48
CA SER A 396 -2.73 -11.92 21.59
C SER A 396 -1.45 -12.27 20.82
N ARG A 397 -1.06 -11.42 19.86
CA ARG A 397 0.10 -11.59 18.99
C ARG A 397 1.24 -10.62 19.31
N LEU A 398 1.12 -9.84 20.39
CA LEU A 398 2.20 -8.95 20.83
C LEU A 398 3.42 -9.78 21.25
N THR A 399 4.57 -9.42 20.67
CA THR A 399 5.88 -9.80 21.20
C THR A 399 6.26 -8.84 22.33
N PRO A 400 7.20 -9.20 23.22
CA PRO A 400 7.69 -8.30 24.25
C PRO A 400 8.21 -6.96 23.69
N HIS A 401 8.96 -7.00 22.58
CA HIS A 401 9.45 -5.79 21.92
C HIS A 401 8.32 -4.91 21.39
N LEU A 402 7.33 -5.50 20.71
CA LEU A 402 6.20 -4.73 20.18
C LEU A 402 5.35 -4.13 21.31
N PHE A 403 5.16 -4.87 22.41
CA PHE A 403 4.52 -4.37 23.61
C PHE A 403 5.26 -3.17 24.18
N LEU A 404 6.58 -3.26 24.34
CA LEU A 404 7.40 -2.16 24.86
C LEU A 404 7.35 -0.93 23.95
N THR A 405 7.30 -1.11 22.63
CA THR A 405 7.08 -0.01 21.67
C THR A 405 5.73 0.67 21.88
N TYR A 406 4.63 -0.09 22.00
CA TYR A 406 3.31 0.50 22.29
C TYR A 406 3.27 1.20 23.66
N LEU A 407 3.85 0.58 24.68
CA LEU A 407 3.94 1.16 26.01
C LEU A 407 4.69 2.50 26.00
N HIS A 408 5.79 2.57 25.25
CA HIS A 408 6.52 3.81 25.04
C HIS A 408 5.65 4.87 24.36
N ILE A 409 4.99 4.53 23.24
CA ILE A 409 4.10 5.46 22.52
C ILE A 409 3.01 6.01 23.45
N PHE A 410 2.38 5.16 24.25
CA PHE A 410 1.34 5.57 25.20
C PHE A 410 1.88 6.43 26.35
N GLU A 411 3.10 6.17 26.81
CA GLU A 411 3.73 6.91 27.92
C GLU A 411 4.29 8.28 27.50
N THR A 412 4.73 8.43 26.25
CA THR A 412 5.40 9.65 25.77
C THR A 412 4.57 10.46 24.78
N ALA A 413 3.49 9.88 24.23
CA ALA A 413 2.77 10.43 23.09
C ALA A 413 3.69 10.75 21.90
N THR A 414 4.70 9.90 21.68
CA THR A 414 5.58 9.98 20.50
C THR A 414 5.42 8.73 19.64
N VAL A 415 5.47 8.87 18.32
CA VAL A 415 5.34 7.74 17.38
C VAL A 415 6.59 7.61 16.49
N PRO A 416 7.02 6.39 16.15
CA PRO A 416 8.07 6.17 15.15
C PRO A 416 7.72 6.74 13.78
N LYS A 417 8.65 7.48 13.17
CA LYS A 417 8.49 7.99 11.80
C LYS A 417 8.95 6.97 10.77
N LEU A 418 8.11 5.97 10.48
CA LEU A 418 8.35 5.04 9.38
C LEU A 418 7.06 4.58 8.72
N ILE A 419 7.18 4.14 7.47
CA ILE A 419 6.12 3.43 6.76
C ILE A 419 6.20 1.96 7.17
N VAL A 420 5.16 1.46 7.82
CA VAL A 420 5.06 0.07 8.26
C VAL A 420 4.12 -0.73 7.39
N THR A 421 4.52 -1.97 7.11
CA THR A 421 3.65 -2.99 6.51
C THR A 421 3.71 -4.32 7.28
N ASP A 422 4.59 -4.41 8.28
CA ASP A 422 4.77 -5.56 9.15
C ASP A 422 5.04 -5.10 10.59
N PRO A 423 4.32 -5.62 11.60
CA PRO A 423 4.59 -5.34 13.01
C PRO A 423 6.04 -5.59 13.44
N ALA A 424 6.76 -6.52 12.79
CA ALA A 424 8.17 -6.79 13.10
C ALA A 424 9.09 -5.56 12.87
N GLN A 425 8.68 -4.63 12.00
CA GLN A 425 9.41 -3.39 11.73
C GLN A 425 9.41 -2.42 12.93
N LEU A 426 8.52 -2.64 13.92
CA LEU A 426 8.42 -1.84 15.14
C LEU A 426 9.20 -2.42 16.32
N CYS A 427 9.79 -3.61 16.18
CA CYS A 427 10.44 -4.35 17.27
C CYS A 427 11.88 -3.92 17.58
N SER A 428 12.42 -2.91 16.90
CA SER A 428 13.79 -2.42 17.10
C SER A 428 13.80 -0.96 17.59
N PRO A 429 13.25 -0.66 18.78
CA PRO A 429 13.00 0.71 19.25
C PRO A 429 14.25 1.60 19.29
N ASP A 430 15.43 1.05 19.58
CA ASP A 430 16.69 1.82 19.61
C ASP A 430 17.13 2.34 18.22
N ALA A 431 16.62 1.73 17.15
CA ALA A 431 16.85 2.18 15.77
C ALA A 431 15.74 3.11 15.27
N LEU A 432 14.67 3.32 16.05
CA LEU A 432 13.52 4.11 15.65
C LEU A 432 13.68 5.57 16.07
N THR A 433 13.41 6.47 15.13
CA THR A 433 13.28 7.90 15.44
C THR A 433 11.84 8.22 15.79
N PHE A 434 11.60 8.66 17.02
CA PHE A 434 10.29 9.02 17.54
C PHE A 434 10.03 10.52 17.42
N GLU A 435 8.83 10.89 16.98
CA GLU A 435 8.37 12.29 16.90
C GLU A 435 7.14 12.50 17.79
N PRO A 436 7.01 13.67 18.46
CA PRO A 436 5.82 14.01 19.22
C PRO A 436 4.55 14.04 18.37
N LEU A 437 3.46 13.46 18.89
CA LEU A 437 2.15 13.50 18.26
C LEU A 437 1.50 14.87 18.48
N LYS A 438 1.11 15.54 17.39
CA LYS A 438 0.49 16.86 17.45
C LYS A 438 -0.88 16.78 18.12
N GLY A 439 -1.03 17.45 19.26
CA GLY A 439 -2.31 17.54 19.98
C GLY A 439 -2.68 16.31 20.80
N ALA A 440 -1.80 15.31 20.92
CA ALA A 440 -2.00 14.15 21.78
C ALA A 440 -1.28 14.33 23.12
N ALA A 441 -1.90 13.86 24.21
CA ALA A 441 -1.29 13.81 25.52
C ALA A 441 -0.97 12.34 25.89
N PRO A 442 0.11 12.08 26.65
CA PRO A 442 0.36 10.76 27.20
C PRO A 442 -0.84 10.19 27.97
N LEU A 443 -1.02 8.88 27.89
CA LEU A 443 -2.03 8.19 28.69
C LEU A 443 -1.72 8.32 30.17
N LYS A 444 -2.77 8.37 31.00
CA LYS A 444 -2.61 8.45 32.45
C LYS A 444 -1.99 7.16 32.97
N ARG A 445 -1.31 7.25 34.11
CA ARG A 445 -0.70 6.07 34.78
C ARG A 445 -1.66 4.90 34.93
N ALA A 446 -2.91 5.16 35.33
CA ALA A 446 -3.93 4.12 35.48
C ALA A 446 -4.23 3.40 34.14
N GLU A 447 -4.25 4.14 33.03
CA GLU A 447 -4.46 3.57 31.70
C GLU A 447 -3.26 2.76 31.22
N LEU A 448 -2.02 3.20 31.52
CA LEU A 448 -0.80 2.45 31.21
C LEU A 448 -0.73 1.12 31.97
N VAL A 449 -1.10 1.13 33.26
CA VAL A 449 -1.21 -0.09 34.07
C VAL A 449 -2.28 -1.00 33.51
N LYS A 450 -3.47 -0.47 33.19
CA LYS A 450 -4.56 -1.22 32.58
C LYS A 450 -4.14 -1.88 31.26
N PHE A 451 -3.54 -1.12 30.35
CA PHE A 451 -3.01 -1.62 29.07
C PHE A 451 -2.09 -2.82 29.29
N THR A 452 -1.15 -2.67 30.22
CA THR A 452 -0.17 -3.69 30.54
C THR A 452 -0.82 -4.99 31.01
N LEU A 453 -1.68 -4.91 32.04
CA LEU A 453 -2.33 -6.08 32.62
C LEU A 453 -3.14 -6.82 31.54
N MET A 454 -3.90 -6.07 30.73
CA MET A 454 -4.65 -6.65 29.63
C MET A 454 -3.73 -7.32 28.58
N ALA A 455 -2.58 -6.72 28.25
CA ALA A 455 -1.63 -7.29 27.30
C ALA A 455 -1.01 -8.60 27.82
N GLN A 456 -0.59 -8.64 29.08
CA GLN A 456 -0.06 -9.84 29.72
C GLN A 456 -1.09 -10.97 29.79
N MET A 457 -2.37 -10.66 30.01
CA MET A 457 -3.45 -11.65 29.99
C MET A 457 -3.69 -12.25 28.60
N ASN A 458 -3.38 -11.52 27.53
CA ASN A 458 -3.60 -11.95 26.15
C ASN A 458 -2.34 -12.57 25.52
N SER A 459 -1.14 -12.26 26.01
CA SER A 459 0.12 -12.76 25.47
C SER A 459 1.03 -13.34 26.54
N VAL A 460 1.22 -14.66 26.49
CA VAL A 460 2.12 -15.41 27.39
C VAL A 460 3.57 -14.94 27.26
N SER A 461 4.00 -14.54 26.06
CA SER A 461 5.37 -14.04 25.85
C SER A 461 5.59 -12.70 26.54
N VAL A 462 4.60 -11.79 26.50
CA VAL A 462 4.63 -10.51 27.21
C VAL A 462 4.61 -10.73 28.73
N TYR A 463 3.82 -11.69 29.21
CA TYR A 463 3.79 -12.05 30.64
C TYR A 463 5.12 -12.63 31.14
N ASN A 464 5.81 -13.45 30.35
CA ASN A 464 7.06 -14.11 30.76
C ASN A 464 8.32 -13.23 30.60
N ASP A 465 8.21 -12.03 30.02
CA ASP A 465 9.37 -11.19 29.72
C ASP A 465 9.79 -10.30 30.90
N SER A 466 11.06 -10.37 31.29
CA SER A 466 11.60 -9.63 32.44
C SER A 466 11.73 -8.12 32.21
N ASN A 467 11.94 -7.68 30.96
CA ASN A 467 12.03 -6.26 30.62
C ASN A 467 10.66 -5.60 30.67
N VAL A 468 9.62 -6.32 30.23
CA VAL A 468 8.21 -5.92 30.41
C VAL A 468 7.92 -5.67 31.89
N TRP A 469 8.19 -6.64 32.77
CA TRP A 469 8.01 -6.48 34.21
C TRP A 469 8.77 -5.29 34.81
N THR A 470 10.02 -5.13 34.42
CA THR A 470 10.87 -4.01 34.88
C THR A 470 10.26 -2.65 34.49
N ARG A 471 9.76 -2.53 33.25
CA ARG A 471 9.14 -1.28 32.78
C ARG A 471 7.84 -0.96 33.52
N ILE A 472 7.03 -1.97 33.81
CA ILE A 472 5.77 -1.82 34.57
C ILE A 472 6.04 -1.30 35.98
N LEU A 473 6.97 -1.96 36.69
CA LEU A 473 7.34 -1.55 38.05
C LEU A 473 7.88 -0.13 38.06
N THR A 474 8.62 0.28 37.03
CA THR A 474 9.09 1.67 36.88
C THR A 474 7.93 2.67 36.76
N ILE A 475 6.91 2.35 35.95
CA ILE A 475 5.73 3.20 35.76
C ILE A 475 4.91 3.32 37.06
N VAL A 476 4.70 2.20 37.76
CA VAL A 476 3.93 2.15 39.01
C VAL A 476 4.65 2.92 40.13
N ASN A 477 5.97 2.78 40.22
CA ASN A 477 6.78 3.39 41.29
C ASN A 477 7.15 4.86 41.03
N ARG A 478 6.84 5.43 39.86
CA ARG A 478 7.16 6.83 39.53
C ARG A 478 6.44 7.77 40.53
N PRO A 479 7.10 8.79 41.11
CA PRO A 479 6.40 9.77 41.94
C PRO A 479 5.28 10.46 41.13
N SER A 480 4.07 10.63 41.67
CA SER A 480 3.07 11.53 41.09
C SER A 480 2.81 12.69 42.05
N ASN A 481 2.35 13.83 41.52
CA ASN A 481 1.96 14.99 42.32
C ASN A 481 0.78 14.69 43.30
N SER A 482 0.13 13.52 43.16
CA SER A 482 -0.99 13.07 43.99
C SER A 482 -0.65 11.90 44.94
N LEU A 483 0.47 11.19 44.74
CA LEU A 483 0.94 10.11 45.62
C LEU A 483 2.48 10.04 45.62
N PRO A 484 3.15 10.08 46.80
CA PRO A 484 4.60 9.89 46.86
C PRO A 484 4.96 8.49 46.35
N ALA A 485 6.15 8.37 45.74
CA ALA A 485 6.72 7.08 45.33
C ALA A 485 6.59 6.04 46.45
N LEU A 486 6.40 4.77 46.10
CA LEU A 486 6.37 3.70 47.10
C LEU A 486 7.70 3.76 47.89
N PRO A 487 7.65 3.81 49.23
CA PRO A 487 8.86 3.83 50.04
C PRO A 487 9.69 2.59 49.73
N VAL A 488 11.02 2.74 49.74
CA VAL A 488 11.93 1.61 49.59
C VAL A 488 11.53 0.54 50.61
N PRO A 489 11.22 -0.69 50.17
CA PRO A 489 10.77 -1.73 51.09
C PRO A 489 11.82 -1.96 52.17
N THR A 490 11.40 -2.07 53.43
CA THR A 490 12.35 -2.26 54.52
C THR A 490 13.06 -3.61 54.39
N PRO A 491 14.32 -3.75 54.82
CA PRO A 491 15.05 -5.01 54.77
C PRO A 491 14.31 -6.18 55.45
N ASP A 492 13.59 -5.89 56.53
CA ASP A 492 12.77 -6.84 57.27
C ASP A 492 11.58 -7.35 56.44
N PHE A 493 10.91 -6.44 55.74
CA PHE A 493 9.83 -6.77 54.84
C PHE A 493 10.33 -7.64 53.67
N LEU A 494 11.48 -7.30 53.07
CA LEU A 494 12.11 -8.11 52.02
C LEU A 494 12.47 -9.52 52.50
N TYR A 495 12.91 -9.66 53.76
CA TYR A 495 13.22 -10.94 54.38
C TYR A 495 11.97 -11.81 54.57
N LYS A 496 10.92 -11.23 55.14
CA LYS A 496 9.61 -11.89 55.34
C LYS A 496 8.98 -12.32 54.02
N ALA A 497 9.06 -11.44 53.04
CA ALA A 497 8.63 -11.67 51.67
C ALA A 497 9.36 -12.85 51.03
N ARG A 498 10.69 -12.87 51.10
CA ARG A 498 11.53 -13.95 50.58
C ARG A 498 11.15 -15.29 51.21
N ASP A 499 10.91 -15.31 52.52
CA ASP A 499 10.53 -16.54 53.22
C ASP A 499 9.12 -17.00 52.82
N VAL A 500 8.15 -16.11 52.66
CA VAL A 500 6.80 -16.43 52.14
C VAL A 500 6.89 -17.02 50.73
N VAL A 501 7.67 -16.39 49.83
CA VAL A 501 7.89 -16.88 48.46
C VAL A 501 8.54 -18.27 48.49
N ARG A 502 9.56 -18.47 49.34
CA ARG A 502 10.23 -19.75 49.53
C ARG A 502 9.26 -20.82 50.03
N THR A 503 8.38 -20.49 50.97
CA THR A 503 7.35 -21.41 51.46
C THR A 503 6.32 -21.78 50.39
N ILE A 504 5.90 -20.83 49.54
CA ILE A 504 4.98 -21.08 48.42
C ILE A 504 5.63 -21.99 47.37
N LEU A 505 6.91 -21.76 47.05
CA LEU A 505 7.68 -22.56 46.11
C LEU A 505 7.93 -23.99 46.62
N SER A 506 8.22 -24.14 47.91
CA SER A 506 8.53 -25.45 48.53
C SER A 506 7.30 -26.33 48.76
N ASN A 507 6.11 -25.75 48.96
CA ASN A 507 4.91 -26.52 49.33
C ASN A 507 4.04 -26.95 48.14
N GLY A 508 4.35 -26.53 46.92
CA GLY A 508 3.45 -26.67 45.77
C GLY A 508 2.17 -25.84 45.96
N LEU A 509 1.55 -25.40 44.87
CA LEU A 509 0.38 -24.53 44.88
C LEU A 509 -0.85 -25.20 45.53
N ASN A 510 -0.94 -25.16 46.86
CA ASN A 510 -2.20 -25.31 47.57
C ASN A 510 -2.94 -23.96 47.49
N TYR A 511 -4.14 -23.99 46.89
CA TYR A 511 -5.02 -22.85 46.60
C TYR A 511 -5.46 -21.99 47.80
N ASN A 512 -4.96 -22.26 49.01
CA ASN A 512 -5.36 -21.61 50.27
C ASN A 512 -4.20 -20.93 51.02
N THR A 513 -3.19 -20.44 50.31
CA THR A 513 -2.12 -19.66 50.94
C THR A 513 -2.60 -18.24 51.26
N ARG A 514 -2.90 -17.97 52.53
CA ARG A 514 -3.23 -16.63 53.05
C ARG A 514 -1.93 -15.83 53.23
N ILE A 515 -1.88 -14.62 52.70
CA ILE A 515 -0.76 -13.69 52.91
C ILE A 515 -0.87 -13.08 54.33
N PRO A 516 0.25 -12.90 55.07
CA PRO A 516 0.26 -12.24 56.37
C PRO A 516 -0.29 -10.80 56.30
N ARG A 517 -1.05 -10.36 57.31
CA ARG A 517 -1.72 -9.03 57.35
C ARG A 517 -0.76 -7.85 57.16
N ASP A 518 0.49 -7.99 57.57
CA ASP A 518 1.52 -6.94 57.45
C ASP A 518 1.78 -6.53 55.99
N PHE A 519 1.50 -7.43 55.03
CA PHE A 519 1.62 -7.16 53.59
C PHE A 519 0.43 -6.35 53.06
N GLN A 520 -0.74 -6.46 53.72
CA GLN A 520 -1.99 -5.78 53.34
C GLN A 520 -1.98 -4.29 53.68
N GLU A 521 -1.19 -3.84 54.67
CA GLU A 521 -1.12 -2.42 55.08
C GLU A 521 -0.28 -1.54 54.13
N MET A 522 0.73 -2.10 53.43
CA MET A 522 1.44 -1.40 52.34
C MET A 522 0.69 -1.43 50.99
N ASP A 523 -0.42 -2.18 50.95
CA ASP A 523 -1.09 -2.68 49.73
C ASP A 523 -2.22 -1.77 49.22
N ILE A 524 -2.62 -0.75 49.99
CA ILE A 524 -3.80 0.07 49.67
C ILE A 524 -3.65 0.80 48.31
N ARG A 525 -2.43 1.02 47.79
CA ARG A 525 -2.19 1.89 46.63
C ARG A 525 -2.30 1.19 45.27
N LEU A 526 -1.78 -0.03 45.14
CA LEU A 526 -1.89 -0.82 43.90
C LEU A 526 -3.32 -1.37 43.79
N TRP A 527 -3.87 -1.80 44.92
CA TRP A 527 -5.28 -2.14 45.07
C TRP A 527 -6.21 -0.92 44.81
N LYS A 528 -5.87 0.29 45.30
CA LYS A 528 -6.57 1.54 44.93
C LYS A 528 -6.47 1.86 43.44
N LEU A 529 -5.31 1.72 42.81
CA LEU A 529 -5.17 2.02 41.38
C LEU A 529 -6.01 1.06 40.51
N VAL A 530 -6.07 -0.21 40.90
CA VAL A 530 -6.92 -1.23 40.26
C VAL A 530 -8.40 -0.93 40.50
N THR A 531 -8.80 -0.56 41.73
CA THR A 531 -10.20 -0.23 42.06
C THR A 531 -10.66 1.14 41.52
N GLU A 532 -9.80 2.16 41.46
CA GLU A 532 -10.09 3.48 40.86
C GLU A 532 -10.27 3.40 39.33
N SER A 533 -9.82 2.31 38.70
CA SER A 533 -10.06 2.02 37.28
C SER A 533 -11.42 1.34 36.99
N GLN A 534 -12.20 1.01 38.02
CA GLN A 534 -13.53 0.36 37.92
C GLN A 534 -14.69 1.22 37.36
N PRO A 535 -14.81 2.55 37.58
CA PRO A 535 -16.09 3.25 37.30
C PRO A 535 -16.42 3.48 35.82
N PHE A 536 -15.52 3.17 34.88
CA PHE A 536 -15.70 3.43 33.44
C PHE A 536 -16.08 2.18 32.62
N LEU A 537 -16.44 1.07 33.28
CA LEU A 537 -16.79 -0.22 32.67
C LEU A 537 -18.28 -0.35 32.28
N GLY A 538 -18.96 0.75 31.98
CA GLY A 538 -20.36 0.71 31.52
C GLY A 538 -20.52 -0.09 30.22
N VAL A 539 -21.05 -1.31 30.33
CA VAL A 539 -22.30 -1.82 29.69
C VAL A 539 -22.44 -3.34 29.96
N SER A 540 -23.58 -3.69 30.56
CA SER A 540 -24.30 -4.97 30.76
C SER A 540 -23.57 -6.31 30.51
N GLY A 541 -23.31 -7.04 31.60
CA GLY A 541 -22.96 -8.46 31.58
C GLY A 541 -22.49 -8.95 32.96
N GLU A 542 -23.37 -8.92 33.97
CA GLU A 542 -23.02 -9.09 35.38
C GLU A 542 -22.54 -10.51 35.80
N GLU A 543 -22.64 -11.54 34.95
CA GLU A 543 -22.41 -12.92 35.42
C GLU A 543 -21.00 -13.48 35.15
N HIS A 544 -20.19 -12.87 34.28
CA HIS A 544 -18.86 -13.40 33.94
C HIS A 544 -17.69 -12.81 34.74
N TRP A 545 -17.89 -11.69 35.46
CA TRP A 545 -16.81 -10.93 36.11
C TRP A 545 -16.67 -11.17 37.62
N THR A 546 -17.66 -11.74 38.30
CA THR A 546 -17.56 -12.11 39.73
C THR A 546 -16.56 -13.25 39.97
N SER A 547 -16.40 -14.16 39.01
CA SER A 547 -15.30 -15.15 38.93
C SER A 547 -13.94 -14.51 38.58
N PHE A 548 -13.97 -13.34 37.91
CA PHE A 548 -12.79 -12.63 37.41
C PHE A 548 -12.05 -11.88 38.52
N PHE A 549 -12.75 -11.27 39.49
CA PHE A 549 -12.12 -10.55 40.60
C PHE A 549 -11.48 -11.46 41.68
N ALA A 550 -11.83 -12.75 41.73
CA ALA A 550 -11.10 -13.73 42.54
C ALA A 550 -9.69 -14.04 41.96
N LYS A 551 -9.47 -13.79 40.66
CA LYS A 551 -8.15 -13.94 40.00
C LYS A 551 -7.25 -12.71 40.20
N ASP A 552 -7.81 -11.52 40.39
CA ASP A 552 -7.05 -10.28 40.66
C ASP A 552 -6.30 -10.33 42.00
N GLU A 553 -6.84 -11.04 43.01
CA GLU A 553 -6.11 -11.26 44.25
C GLU A 553 -4.83 -12.07 43.98
N LEU A 554 -4.90 -13.13 43.17
CA LEU A 554 -3.73 -13.93 42.76
C LEU A 554 -2.74 -13.16 41.86
N TYR A 555 -3.24 -12.26 41.02
CA TYR A 555 -2.42 -11.45 40.12
C TYR A 555 -1.63 -10.37 40.87
N THR A 556 -2.29 -9.69 41.81
CA THR A 556 -1.65 -8.74 42.74
C THR A 556 -0.60 -9.46 43.60
N LYS A 557 -0.91 -10.70 44.02
CA LYS A 557 0.02 -11.60 44.75
C LYS A 557 1.25 -11.99 43.91
N SER A 558 1.11 -12.20 42.60
CA SER A 558 2.22 -12.52 41.68
C SER A 558 3.15 -11.33 41.42
N LEU A 559 2.58 -10.13 41.23
CA LEU A 559 3.31 -8.87 41.02
C LEU A 559 4.26 -8.58 42.19
N TYR A 560 3.79 -8.88 43.40
CA TYR A 560 4.50 -8.70 44.65
C TYR A 560 5.73 -9.61 44.76
N VAL A 561 5.56 -10.91 44.45
CA VAL A 561 6.63 -11.92 44.44
C VAL A 561 7.76 -11.51 43.47
N HIS A 562 7.40 -10.97 42.30
CA HIS A 562 8.37 -10.53 41.30
C HIS A 562 9.11 -9.24 41.71
N GLN A 563 8.44 -8.29 42.35
CA GLN A 563 9.06 -7.07 42.87
C GLN A 563 10.10 -7.38 43.97
N LEU A 564 9.80 -8.34 44.84
CA LEU A 564 10.70 -8.81 45.91
C LEU A 564 11.96 -9.51 45.37
N LEU A 565 11.83 -10.22 44.25
CA LEU A 565 12.95 -10.92 43.60
C LEU A 565 13.85 -9.96 42.79
N THR A 566 13.29 -8.90 42.21
CA THR A 566 14.02 -7.93 41.37
C THR A 566 14.73 -6.82 42.17
N THR A 567 14.23 -6.43 43.35
CA THR A 567 14.92 -5.48 44.24
C THR A 567 16.18 -6.05 44.91
N GLY A 568 16.48 -7.33 44.67
CA GLY A 568 17.62 -8.06 45.23
C GLY A 568 18.86 -8.16 44.32
N ARG A 569 19.23 -7.13 43.53
CA ARG A 569 20.62 -6.72 43.18
C ARG A 569 20.67 -5.91 41.87
N ALA A 570 21.35 -4.77 41.94
CA ALA A 570 22.08 -4.16 40.83
C ALA A 570 23.54 -3.99 41.27
N SER A 571 24.48 -4.71 40.65
CA SER A 571 25.82 -4.19 40.36
C SER A 571 26.49 -5.05 39.27
N SER A 572 27.27 -4.37 38.44
CA SER A 572 27.83 -4.78 37.16
C SER A 572 29.33 -5.08 37.24
N HIS A 573 29.84 -5.74 36.18
CA HIS A 573 31.25 -5.91 35.72
C HIS A 573 32.00 -7.20 36.15
N CYS A 574 32.31 -8.08 35.19
CA CYS A 574 33.64 -8.19 34.58
C CYS A 574 33.69 -9.28 33.48
N SER A 575 34.66 -9.11 32.59
CA SER A 575 34.92 -9.77 31.30
C SER A 575 35.91 -10.95 31.38
N ASN A 576 35.73 -11.93 30.47
CA ASN A 576 36.75 -12.76 29.79
C ASN A 576 37.76 -13.67 30.55
N ILE A 577 37.84 -14.91 30.02
CA ILE A 577 39.01 -15.80 29.80
C ILE A 577 39.47 -16.78 30.91
N ASP A 578 39.38 -18.06 30.53
CA ASP A 578 40.19 -19.27 30.76
C ASP A 578 41.08 -19.49 32.00
N SER A 579 41.02 -20.77 32.38
CA SER A 579 42.03 -21.61 33.05
C SER A 579 42.00 -21.72 34.58
N THR A 580 42.11 -22.99 34.97
CA THR A 580 42.06 -23.62 36.29
C THR A 580 42.93 -22.96 37.37
N CYS A 581 42.30 -22.52 38.48
CA CYS A 581 42.91 -22.44 39.81
C CYS A 581 41.85 -22.65 40.89
N SER A 582 42.10 -23.65 41.74
CA SER A 582 41.40 -23.95 42.98
C SER A 582 41.78 -22.96 44.09
N PHE A 583 40.82 -22.34 44.80
CA PHE A 583 40.95 -21.79 46.17
C PHE A 583 39.56 -21.38 46.75
N PRO A 584 39.42 -21.10 48.07
CA PRO A 584 38.56 -21.85 48.98
C PRO A 584 37.14 -21.28 49.16
N ALA A 585 36.29 -22.12 49.76
CA ALA A 585 34.90 -21.86 50.12
C ALA A 585 34.65 -20.45 50.67
N THR A 586 33.82 -19.68 49.96
CA THR A 586 33.11 -18.51 50.48
C THR A 586 31.65 -18.58 50.05
N ASP A 587 30.79 -18.19 50.98
CA ASP A 587 29.37 -18.49 51.06
C ASP A 587 28.52 -18.19 49.81
N GLY A 588 27.71 -19.18 49.44
CA GLY A 588 26.28 -18.97 49.21
C GLY A 588 25.89 -18.11 48.01
N GLN A 589 26.36 -18.44 46.80
CA GLN A 589 25.69 -18.01 45.57
C GLN A 589 24.92 -19.19 44.97
N ARG A 590 23.58 -19.11 45.00
CA ARG A 590 22.72 -19.99 44.21
C ARG A 590 21.95 -19.14 43.21
N LEU A 591 22.24 -19.38 41.94
CA LEU A 591 21.42 -19.01 40.79
C LEU A 591 19.99 -19.51 41.01
N ILE A 592 18.99 -18.66 40.83
CA ILE A 592 17.58 -19.07 40.85
C ILE A 592 17.04 -18.91 39.43
N PHE A 593 16.87 -20.05 38.76
CA PHE A 593 16.00 -20.20 37.61
C PHE A 593 14.55 -20.02 38.06
N VAL A 594 13.75 -19.25 37.32
CA VAL A 594 12.31 -19.15 37.55
C VAL A 594 11.59 -19.83 36.39
N CYS A 595 10.86 -20.88 36.72
CA CYS A 595 9.98 -21.62 35.82
C CYS A 595 8.55 -21.52 36.38
N PHE A 596 7.59 -21.05 35.58
CA PHE A 596 6.18 -21.24 35.89
C PHE A 596 5.37 -21.61 34.63
N SER A 597 4.63 -22.69 34.78
CA SER A 597 3.71 -23.30 33.83
C SER A 597 2.29 -22.80 34.09
N LEU A 598 1.59 -22.41 33.01
CA LEU A 598 0.14 -22.37 32.95
C LEU A 598 -0.26 -23.14 31.68
N SER A 599 -0.84 -24.32 31.87
CA SER A 599 -1.49 -25.08 30.78
C SER A 599 -2.98 -25.19 31.09
N ALA A 600 -3.79 -24.79 30.12
CA ALA A 600 -5.10 -25.39 29.90
C ALA A 600 -5.10 -25.95 28.47
N THR A 601 -4.84 -27.25 28.37
CA THR A 601 -5.53 -28.27 27.53
C THR A 601 -4.53 -29.37 27.15
N HIS A 602 -4.78 -30.58 27.67
CA HIS A 602 -4.16 -31.89 27.39
C HIS A 602 -2.75 -31.94 26.76
N TYR A 603 -1.74 -32.40 27.51
CA TYR A 603 -0.96 -33.63 27.25
C TYR A 603 0.06 -33.86 28.40
N HIS A 604 0.44 -35.12 28.61
CA HIS A 604 1.21 -35.63 29.75
C HIS A 604 2.65 -35.08 29.90
N ARG A 605 3.10 -35.11 31.17
CA ARG A 605 4.42 -34.78 31.74
C ARG A 605 5.60 -35.53 31.10
N THR A 606 6.80 -34.93 31.14
CA THR A 606 8.03 -35.59 31.62
C THR A 606 8.98 -34.53 32.21
N LEU A 607 9.42 -34.76 33.43
CA LEU A 607 10.39 -33.97 34.20
C LEU A 607 11.67 -34.83 34.26
N ILE A 608 12.80 -34.36 33.72
CA ILE A 608 14.11 -34.98 33.97
C ILE A 608 14.86 -34.02 34.89
N ILE A 609 15.07 -34.44 36.13
CA ILE A 609 16.02 -33.84 37.06
C ILE A 609 17.25 -34.74 37.02
N GLU A 610 18.35 -34.25 36.47
CA GLU A 610 19.67 -34.80 36.81
C GLU A 610 20.14 -34.11 38.09
N ALA A 611 20.28 -34.92 39.13
CA ALA A 611 20.90 -34.56 40.38
C ALA A 611 22.41 -34.81 40.25
N GLU A 612 23.25 -33.86 40.66
CA GLU A 612 24.57 -34.20 41.17
C GLU A 612 24.88 -33.45 42.46
N ASN A 613 25.09 -34.28 43.49
CA ASN A 613 25.85 -34.12 44.72
C ASN A 613 25.30 -33.22 45.83
N CYS A 614 24.47 -33.86 46.65
CA CYS A 614 24.61 -33.80 48.10
C CYS A 614 25.94 -34.45 48.54
N GLN A 615 26.67 -33.76 49.41
CA GLN A 615 26.93 -34.31 50.74
C GLN A 615 25.99 -33.64 51.72
#